data_AF-A0A2G2L2V4-F1
#
_entry.id   AF-A0A2G2L2V4-F1
#
_cell.length_a   1.000
_cell.length_b   1.000
_cell.length_c   1.000
_cell.angle_alpha   90.00
_cell.angle_beta   90.00
_cell.angle_gamma   90.00
#
_symmetry.space_group_name_H-M   'P 1'
#
loop_
_entity.id
_entity.type
_entity.pdbx_description
1 polymer ?
#
loop_
_entity_poly.entity_id
_entity_poly.type
_entity_poly.pdbx_seq_one_letter_code
_entity_poly.pdbx_strand_id
1 'polypeptide(L)'
;MMKIIIKFHSDIINKLQQLNYVSYFMVSLFICMSNQTIAEEELSLKQLLLMPGDLTQPHAELESKCESCHVHFDKSNQTPLCLDCHEEIANDLKLSSGFHSQLQTQQKQDCKTCHSDHKGRGFDIVALDLEGFNHSKTDFQLKGEHKDLLCHSCHREEADKKNVLPVGIIALPQAKAFRFKSFECASCHENIHKENTLQPTTLLNTGSTLTTDFSLNLGASLKSKMTGSDKFKKCESCHSEKGWAINEFDHSKTDFPLKGEHKGLGCQSCHIGQQFNQPLSGECQSCHLAKEPHLGIFGKSCNDCHSEKTWENNQYQHLKETGFALNGKHSKLECIDCHGEKLNPKTQCISCHLTDDIHQGSNGEKCQSCHSEKNWSKANFDHSFAETGFVIDGGHEKVKCESCHLPGLSRKELSTLNKSLNDMNMGFVKNISLIRQCVDCHRVDDPHFEKLGKDCAQCHTTSRWDQSVGFNHDFTDFPLTASHQILVCDSCHLSADFSEQSASCVACHQSDDTHQRSLGSKCETCHDSSVWSHWQFDHLTQTDFPLNGSHKNLQCGLCHIAIDTKLNKKVEQHHPDKACFSCHGNDDVHQGGFGIDCQQCHSENSFDDLSF
;
A
#
# COMPACT_ATOMS: atom_id res chain seq x y z
N MET A 1 -133.87 3.87 -70.02
CA MET A 1 -132.58 4.57 -69.82
C MET A 1 -132.55 5.98 -70.46
N MET A 2 -133.65 6.74 -70.45
CA MET A 2 -133.70 8.07 -71.11
C MET A 2 -134.57 9.09 -70.34
N LYS A 3 -134.54 9.06 -69.00
CA LYS A 3 -135.23 10.04 -68.13
C LYS A 3 -134.42 10.54 -66.91
N ILE A 4 -133.13 10.22 -66.81
CA ILE A 4 -132.26 10.72 -65.72
C ILE A 4 -131.33 11.87 -66.21
N ILE A 5 -131.20 12.07 -67.53
CA ILE A 5 -130.25 13.03 -68.14
C ILE A 5 -130.73 14.50 -68.07
N ILE A 6 -132.02 14.79 -67.84
CA ILE A 6 -132.54 16.17 -67.92
C ILE A 6 -132.60 16.89 -66.55
N LYS A 7 -132.58 16.18 -65.41
CA LYS A 7 -132.66 16.85 -64.09
C LYS A 7 -131.31 17.30 -63.52
N PHE A 8 -130.20 16.76 -64.00
CA PHE A 8 -128.85 17.21 -63.59
C PHE A 8 -128.38 18.51 -64.28
N HIS A 9 -129.04 18.95 -65.35
CA HIS A 9 -128.63 20.15 -66.09
C HIS A 9 -129.08 21.47 -65.46
N SER A 10 -130.12 21.51 -64.60
CA SER A 10 -130.54 22.78 -63.97
C SER A 10 -129.73 23.15 -62.73
N ASP A 11 -129.16 22.18 -62.02
CA ASP A 11 -128.37 22.43 -60.80
C ASP A 11 -126.95 22.90 -61.10
N ILE A 12 -126.46 22.68 -62.33
CA ILE A 12 -125.12 23.12 -62.77
C ILE A 12 -125.11 24.61 -63.14
N ILE A 13 -126.20 25.16 -63.68
CA ILE A 13 -126.24 26.55 -64.14
C ILE A 13 -126.32 27.54 -62.98
N ASN A 14 -127.06 27.23 -61.91
CA ASN A 14 -127.17 28.12 -60.74
C ASN A 14 -125.91 28.17 -59.86
N LYS A 15 -125.06 27.13 -59.89
CA LYS A 15 -123.77 27.15 -59.17
C LYS A 15 -122.65 27.86 -59.94
N LEU A 16 -122.75 27.98 -61.26
CA LEU A 16 -121.77 28.69 -62.08
C LEU A 16 -121.82 30.23 -61.93
N GLN A 17 -122.92 30.80 -61.40
CA GLN A 17 -123.00 32.24 -61.13
C GLN A 17 -122.42 32.67 -59.77
N GLN A 18 -122.19 31.76 -58.81
CA GLN A 18 -121.54 32.10 -57.53
C GLN A 18 -120.00 32.02 -57.54
N LEU A 19 -119.40 31.41 -58.57
CA LEU A 19 -117.94 31.30 -58.70
C LEU A 19 -117.26 32.55 -59.28
N ASN A 20 -117.99 33.43 -59.98
CA ASN A 20 -117.39 34.61 -60.62
C ASN A 20 -117.08 35.77 -59.67
N TYR A 21 -117.62 35.79 -58.45
CA TYR A 21 -117.34 36.85 -57.48
C TYR A 21 -116.09 36.59 -56.62
N VAL A 22 -115.65 35.34 -56.49
CA VAL A 22 -114.45 34.98 -55.69
C VAL A 22 -113.15 35.21 -56.48
N SER A 23 -113.18 35.12 -57.82
CA SER A 23 -111.99 35.34 -58.66
C SER A 23 -111.52 36.81 -58.69
N TYR A 24 -112.41 37.80 -58.62
CA TYR A 24 -112.00 39.20 -58.71
C TYR A 24 -111.32 39.72 -57.42
N PHE A 25 -111.67 39.18 -56.26
CA PHE A 25 -111.05 39.57 -54.99
C PHE A 25 -109.66 38.97 -54.80
N MET A 26 -109.43 37.75 -55.29
CA MET A 26 -108.12 37.07 -55.20
C MET A 26 -107.08 37.65 -56.18
N VAL A 27 -107.50 38.14 -57.35
CA VAL A 27 -106.55 38.74 -58.33
C VAL A 27 -106.05 40.11 -57.86
N SER A 28 -106.88 40.90 -57.17
CA SER A 28 -106.44 42.21 -56.66
C SER A 28 -105.50 42.12 -55.46
N LEU A 29 -105.61 41.06 -54.64
CA LEU A 29 -104.69 40.82 -53.52
C LEU A 29 -103.34 40.27 -54.01
N PHE A 30 -103.33 39.48 -55.08
CA PHE A 30 -102.09 38.95 -55.67
C PHE A 30 -101.23 40.03 -56.35
N ILE A 31 -101.84 41.05 -56.96
CA ILE A 31 -101.10 42.13 -57.65
C ILE A 31 -100.40 43.08 -56.65
N CYS A 32 -100.88 43.19 -55.41
CA CYS A 32 -100.17 43.95 -54.36
C CYS A 32 -99.06 43.15 -53.66
N MET A 33 -99.14 41.81 -53.61
CA MET A 33 -98.09 40.97 -53.00
C MET A 33 -96.96 40.57 -53.96
N SER A 34 -97.14 40.71 -55.28
CA SER A 34 -96.08 40.45 -56.26
C SER A 34 -95.13 41.63 -56.48
N ASN A 35 -95.46 42.85 -56.01
CA ASN A 35 -94.57 44.01 -56.13
C ASN A 35 -93.60 44.18 -54.95
N GLN A 36 -93.71 43.36 -53.88
CA GLN A 36 -92.71 43.35 -52.79
C GLN A 36 -91.62 42.29 -52.99
N THR A 37 -91.90 41.19 -53.69
CA THR A 37 -90.91 40.10 -53.90
C THR A 37 -89.95 40.35 -55.06
N ILE A 38 -90.28 41.22 -56.03
CA ILE A 38 -89.40 41.51 -57.17
C ILE A 38 -88.25 42.46 -56.78
N ALA A 39 -88.36 43.21 -55.67
CA ALA A 39 -87.31 44.12 -55.22
C ALA A 39 -86.14 43.40 -54.50
N GLU A 40 -86.39 42.28 -53.81
CA GLU A 40 -85.36 41.53 -53.09
C GLU A 40 -84.58 40.57 -54.01
N GLU A 41 -85.22 39.98 -55.02
CA GLU A 41 -84.56 39.07 -55.97
C GLU A 41 -83.65 39.79 -56.99
N GLU A 42 -83.98 41.02 -57.41
CA GLU A 42 -83.11 41.82 -58.27
C GLU A 42 -81.82 42.28 -57.56
N LEU A 43 -81.87 42.44 -56.22
CA LEU A 43 -80.72 42.89 -55.43
C LEU A 43 -79.68 41.76 -55.25
N SER A 44 -80.13 40.51 -55.07
CA SER A 44 -79.24 39.35 -54.91
C SER A 44 -78.55 38.98 -56.23
N LEU A 45 -79.25 39.05 -57.37
CA LEU A 45 -78.65 38.78 -58.67
C LEU A 45 -77.58 39.83 -59.04
N LYS A 46 -77.82 41.11 -58.73
CA LYS A 46 -76.82 42.18 -58.92
C LYS A 46 -75.60 42.03 -58.00
N GLN A 47 -75.77 41.51 -56.79
CA GLN A 47 -74.66 41.24 -55.86
C GLN A 47 -73.83 40.02 -56.28
N LEU A 48 -74.46 38.95 -56.78
CA LEU A 48 -73.77 37.77 -57.30
C LEU A 48 -72.98 38.09 -58.60
N LEU A 49 -73.47 39.01 -59.44
CA LEU A 49 -72.79 39.51 -60.64
C LEU A 49 -71.57 40.40 -60.35
N LEU A 50 -71.34 40.79 -59.10
CA LEU A 50 -70.26 41.70 -58.66
C LEU A 50 -69.21 41.03 -57.75
N MET A 51 -69.32 39.71 -57.49
CA MET A 51 -68.30 39.00 -56.73
C MET A 51 -66.97 38.94 -57.51
N PRO A 52 -65.86 39.47 -56.96
CA PRO A 52 -64.56 39.49 -57.64
C PRO A 52 -63.97 38.09 -57.91
N GLY A 53 -64.48 37.08 -57.21
CA GLY A 53 -64.07 35.67 -57.27
C GLY A 53 -64.67 34.87 -56.12
N ASP A 54 -64.50 33.54 -56.16
CA ASP A 54 -64.91 32.61 -55.10
C ASP A 54 -64.24 32.96 -53.76
N LEU A 55 -64.95 32.68 -52.67
CA LEU A 55 -64.40 32.80 -51.31
C LEU A 55 -63.31 31.76 -51.06
N THR A 56 -62.47 31.99 -50.05
CA THR A 56 -61.43 31.01 -49.69
C THR A 56 -62.04 29.72 -49.15
N GLN A 57 -61.28 28.62 -49.18
CA GLN A 57 -61.78 27.33 -48.72
C GLN A 57 -62.41 27.35 -47.30
N PRO A 58 -61.83 28.05 -46.30
CA PRO A 58 -62.44 28.16 -44.97
C PRO A 58 -63.81 28.84 -44.93
N HIS A 59 -64.08 29.78 -45.85
CA HIS A 59 -65.34 30.54 -45.90
C HIS A 59 -66.27 30.10 -47.03
N ALA A 60 -66.01 28.97 -47.67
CA ALA A 60 -66.78 28.48 -48.81
C ALA A 60 -68.28 28.36 -48.55
N GLU A 61 -68.68 28.03 -47.33
CA GLU A 61 -70.09 27.88 -46.93
C GLU A 61 -70.83 29.23 -46.76
N LEU A 62 -70.11 30.36 -46.79
CA LEU A 62 -70.65 31.71 -46.60
C LEU A 62 -70.90 32.47 -47.91
N GLU A 63 -70.62 31.87 -49.08
CA GLU A 63 -70.71 32.55 -50.38
C GLU A 63 -72.09 33.13 -50.70
N SER A 64 -73.14 32.47 -50.24
CA SER A 64 -74.52 32.92 -50.42
C SER A 64 -75.00 33.91 -49.36
N LYS A 65 -74.17 34.24 -48.37
CA LYS A 65 -74.51 35.07 -47.20
C LYS A 65 -73.62 36.32 -47.13
N CYS A 66 -73.71 37.17 -48.15
CA CYS A 66 -72.88 38.37 -48.30
C CYS A 66 -72.94 39.29 -47.06
N GLU A 67 -74.10 39.36 -46.40
CA GLU A 67 -74.35 40.13 -45.18
C GLU A 67 -73.55 39.66 -43.96
N SER A 68 -73.01 38.43 -43.98
CA SER A 68 -72.14 37.91 -42.91
C SER A 68 -70.78 38.61 -42.89
N CYS A 69 -70.39 39.26 -43.99
CA CYS A 69 -69.10 39.94 -44.11
C CYS A 69 -69.22 41.39 -44.59
N HIS A 70 -70.34 41.78 -45.22
CA HIS A 70 -70.55 43.11 -45.77
C HIS A 70 -71.72 43.86 -45.14
N VAL A 71 -71.43 45.07 -44.63
CA VAL A 71 -72.44 46.07 -44.28
C VAL A 71 -72.77 46.89 -45.53
N HIS A 72 -74.05 46.96 -45.89
CA HIS A 72 -74.52 47.68 -47.08
C HIS A 72 -74.19 49.17 -46.98
N PHE A 73 -73.53 49.72 -48.02
CA PHE A 73 -73.11 51.12 -48.13
C PHE A 73 -72.12 51.64 -47.05
N ASP A 74 -71.59 50.77 -46.18
CA ASP A 74 -70.60 51.12 -45.16
C ASP A 74 -69.41 50.15 -45.18
N LYS A 75 -68.39 50.50 -45.96
CA LYS A 75 -67.14 49.72 -46.07
C LYS A 75 -66.25 49.82 -44.84
N SER A 76 -66.48 50.79 -43.97
CA SER A 76 -65.69 51.06 -42.76
C SER A 76 -66.11 50.20 -41.57
N ASN A 77 -67.36 49.73 -41.53
CA ASN A 77 -67.92 49.04 -40.37
C ASN A 77 -68.01 47.50 -40.54
N GLN A 78 -67.16 46.91 -41.40
CA GLN A 78 -67.12 45.46 -41.64
C GLN A 78 -66.21 44.71 -40.67
N THR A 79 -65.21 45.38 -40.10
CA THR A 79 -64.23 44.81 -39.16
C THR A 79 -64.87 44.11 -37.94
N PRO A 80 -65.93 44.65 -37.30
CA PRO A 80 -66.61 43.95 -36.21
C PRO A 80 -67.19 42.60 -36.61
N LEU A 81 -67.75 42.47 -37.83
CA LEU A 81 -68.32 41.20 -38.32
C LEU A 81 -67.26 40.10 -38.41
N CYS A 82 -66.03 40.45 -38.77
CA CYS A 82 -64.91 39.51 -38.76
C CYS A 82 -64.60 39.05 -37.32
N LEU A 83 -64.58 39.98 -36.37
CA LEU A 83 -64.21 39.71 -34.98
C LEU A 83 -65.30 38.95 -34.20
N ASP A 84 -66.56 39.02 -34.64
CA ASP A 84 -67.67 38.26 -34.07
C ASP A 84 -67.50 36.75 -34.26
N CYS A 85 -66.95 36.31 -35.41
CA CYS A 85 -66.61 34.90 -35.64
C CYS A 85 -65.16 34.56 -35.24
N HIS A 86 -64.23 35.50 -35.37
CA HIS A 86 -62.84 35.32 -34.96
C HIS A 86 -62.59 35.78 -33.51
N GLU A 87 -63.32 35.18 -32.57
CA GLU A 87 -63.30 35.54 -31.14
C GLU A 87 -61.89 35.51 -30.52
N GLU A 88 -61.02 34.59 -30.96
CA GLU A 88 -59.64 34.53 -30.48
C GLU A 88 -58.83 35.78 -30.85
N ILE A 89 -58.96 36.25 -32.10
CA ILE A 89 -58.31 37.48 -32.57
C ILE A 89 -58.92 38.69 -31.86
N ALA A 90 -60.24 38.69 -31.66
CA ALA A 90 -60.93 39.73 -30.90
C ALA A 90 -60.43 39.81 -29.45
N ASN A 91 -60.18 38.67 -28.82
CA ASN A 91 -59.65 38.59 -27.46
C ASN A 91 -58.18 39.03 -27.39
N ASP A 92 -57.35 38.63 -28.35
CA ASP A 92 -55.98 39.09 -28.47
C ASP A 92 -55.93 40.63 -28.52
N LEU A 93 -56.70 41.24 -29.42
CA LEU A 93 -56.79 42.70 -29.57
C LEU A 93 -57.26 43.40 -28.28
N LYS A 94 -58.18 42.79 -27.52
CA LYS A 94 -58.66 43.31 -26.23
C LYS A 94 -57.59 43.21 -25.14
N LEU A 95 -56.90 42.08 -25.06
CA LEU A 95 -55.87 41.80 -24.04
C LEU A 95 -54.51 42.42 -24.37
N SER A 96 -54.37 43.03 -25.57
CA SER A 96 -53.09 43.48 -26.11
C SER A 96 -52.04 42.35 -26.18
N SER A 97 -52.50 41.11 -26.32
CA SER A 97 -51.70 39.90 -26.46
C SER A 97 -51.73 39.40 -27.91
N GLY A 98 -50.74 38.63 -28.30
CA GLY A 98 -50.65 37.99 -29.62
C GLY A 98 -50.15 38.92 -30.72
N PHE A 99 -49.92 38.34 -31.91
CA PHE A 99 -49.32 39.04 -33.04
C PHE A 99 -50.15 40.23 -33.54
N HIS A 100 -51.47 40.05 -33.71
CA HIS A 100 -52.37 41.08 -34.23
C HIS A 100 -52.42 42.33 -33.32
N SER A 101 -52.21 42.15 -32.03
CA SER A 101 -52.13 43.25 -31.05
C SER A 101 -50.84 44.07 -31.13
N GLN A 102 -49.78 43.54 -31.73
CA GLN A 102 -48.52 44.26 -31.91
C GLN A 102 -48.46 45.02 -33.25
N LEU A 103 -49.49 44.90 -34.09
CA LEU A 103 -49.60 45.65 -35.36
C LEU A 103 -49.91 47.14 -35.13
N GLN A 104 -49.63 47.99 -36.13
CA GLN A 104 -49.96 49.41 -36.06
C GLN A 104 -51.47 49.63 -36.00
N THR A 105 -51.92 50.69 -35.31
CA THR A 105 -53.35 50.98 -35.09
C THR A 105 -54.16 51.00 -36.39
N GLN A 106 -53.59 51.53 -37.48
CA GLN A 106 -54.26 51.58 -38.80
C GLN A 106 -54.47 50.17 -39.39
N GLN A 107 -53.54 49.24 -39.16
CA GLN A 107 -53.60 47.86 -39.68
C GLN A 107 -54.59 47.00 -38.90
N LYS A 108 -54.83 47.32 -37.61
CA LYS A 108 -55.81 46.65 -36.75
C LYS A 108 -57.26 46.98 -37.09
N GLN A 109 -57.49 48.14 -37.72
CA GLN A 109 -58.84 48.61 -38.04
C GLN A 109 -59.35 48.11 -39.39
N ASP A 110 -58.46 47.64 -40.27
CA ASP A 110 -58.85 47.20 -41.62
C ASP A 110 -58.22 45.85 -42.01
N CYS A 111 -58.79 44.76 -41.49
CA CYS A 111 -58.33 43.37 -41.66
C CYS A 111 -58.13 43.01 -43.14
N LYS A 112 -58.96 43.55 -44.03
CA LYS A 112 -58.93 43.24 -45.47
C LYS A 112 -57.65 43.65 -46.18
N THR A 113 -56.89 44.56 -45.58
CA THR A 113 -55.58 45.01 -46.08
C THR A 113 -54.58 43.85 -46.17
N CYS A 114 -54.67 42.89 -45.24
CA CYS A 114 -53.83 41.70 -45.22
C CYS A 114 -54.63 40.44 -45.59
N HIS A 115 -55.90 40.35 -45.19
CA HIS A 115 -56.76 39.17 -45.36
C HIS A 115 -57.85 39.42 -46.40
N SER A 116 -57.64 38.97 -47.64
CA SER A 116 -58.62 39.10 -48.73
C SER A 116 -59.26 37.74 -49.06
N ASP A 117 -60.59 37.63 -48.91
CA ASP A 117 -61.26 36.33 -49.03
C ASP A 117 -61.67 35.95 -50.48
N HIS A 118 -62.00 36.94 -51.32
CA HIS A 118 -62.43 36.73 -52.72
C HIS A 118 -61.29 36.39 -53.69
N LYS A 119 -60.31 35.59 -53.26
CA LYS A 119 -59.12 35.21 -54.04
C LYS A 119 -59.16 33.76 -54.51
N GLY A 120 -60.25 33.05 -54.25
CA GLY A 120 -60.47 31.67 -54.66
C GLY A 120 -60.10 30.64 -53.60
N ARG A 121 -60.60 29.41 -53.78
CA ARG A 121 -60.50 28.30 -52.82
C ARG A 121 -59.09 28.00 -52.34
N GLY A 122 -58.11 28.06 -53.23
CA GLY A 122 -56.72 27.75 -52.92
C GLY A 122 -55.92 28.91 -52.32
N PHE A 123 -56.51 30.09 -52.13
CA PHE A 123 -55.79 31.23 -51.57
C PHE A 123 -55.59 31.07 -50.07
N ASP A 124 -54.33 31.18 -49.63
CA ASP A 124 -53.99 31.27 -48.22
C ASP A 124 -54.31 32.69 -47.72
N ILE A 125 -55.43 32.83 -47.03
CA ILE A 125 -55.85 34.11 -46.46
C ILE A 125 -54.90 34.60 -45.36
N VAL A 126 -54.21 33.69 -44.66
CA VAL A 126 -53.34 34.05 -43.53
C VAL A 126 -52.00 34.59 -44.04
N ALA A 127 -51.48 34.02 -45.12
CA ALA A 127 -50.29 34.48 -45.85
C ALA A 127 -49.11 34.85 -44.93
N LEU A 128 -48.85 33.99 -43.93
CA LEU A 128 -47.78 34.21 -42.95
C LEU A 128 -46.43 33.94 -43.60
N ASP A 129 -45.53 34.93 -43.55
CA ASP A 129 -44.13 34.74 -43.97
C ASP A 129 -43.39 33.87 -42.96
N LEU A 130 -43.33 32.56 -43.22
CA LEU A 130 -42.70 31.57 -42.34
C LEU A 130 -41.17 31.73 -42.26
N GLU A 131 -40.54 32.36 -43.24
CA GLU A 131 -39.08 32.53 -43.29
C GLU A 131 -38.64 33.84 -42.62
N GLY A 132 -39.41 34.92 -42.81
CA GLY A 132 -39.13 36.24 -42.24
C GLY A 132 -39.89 36.58 -40.95
N PHE A 133 -40.65 35.66 -40.36
CA PHE A 133 -41.48 35.95 -39.18
C PHE A 133 -40.64 36.39 -37.97
N ASN A 134 -40.88 37.62 -37.49
CA ASN A 134 -40.17 38.16 -36.34
C ASN A 134 -40.94 37.93 -35.03
N HIS A 135 -40.43 37.01 -34.20
CA HIS A 135 -40.95 36.68 -32.87
C HIS A 135 -40.88 37.84 -31.86
N SER A 136 -40.15 38.93 -32.14
CA SER A 136 -40.22 40.13 -31.31
C SER A 136 -41.58 40.84 -31.38
N LYS A 137 -42.43 40.47 -32.34
CA LYS A 137 -43.80 40.98 -32.53
C LYS A 137 -44.85 40.09 -31.89
N THR A 138 -44.46 39.15 -31.03
CA THR A 138 -45.37 38.28 -30.27
C THR A 138 -45.06 38.37 -28.77
N ASP A 139 -45.88 37.73 -27.96
CA ASP A 139 -45.69 37.70 -26.51
C ASP A 139 -44.54 36.77 -26.07
N PHE A 140 -43.93 36.04 -27.01
CA PHE A 140 -42.86 35.09 -26.74
C PHE A 140 -41.61 35.41 -27.57
N GLN A 141 -40.66 36.11 -26.95
CA GLN A 141 -39.39 36.44 -27.58
C GLN A 141 -38.42 35.26 -27.49
N LEU A 142 -37.89 34.85 -28.64
CA LEU A 142 -36.84 33.83 -28.70
C LEU A 142 -35.52 34.38 -28.13
N LYS A 143 -34.97 33.69 -27.14
CA LYS A 143 -33.73 34.05 -26.44
C LYS A 143 -32.75 32.88 -26.40
N GLY A 144 -31.46 33.21 -26.34
CA GLY A 144 -30.38 32.22 -26.38
C GLY A 144 -30.49 31.30 -27.59
N GLU A 145 -30.31 30.00 -27.36
CA GLU A 145 -30.34 28.96 -28.39
C GLU A 145 -31.72 28.80 -29.06
N HIS A 146 -32.80 29.34 -28.46
CA HIS A 146 -34.13 29.26 -29.07
C HIS A 146 -34.27 30.13 -30.33
N LYS A 147 -33.33 31.05 -30.59
CA LYS A 147 -33.36 31.92 -31.78
C LYS A 147 -33.07 31.17 -33.08
N ASP A 148 -32.34 30.07 -32.99
CA ASP A 148 -31.86 29.32 -34.16
C ASP A 148 -32.72 28.06 -34.44
N LEU A 149 -33.85 27.91 -33.72
CA LEU A 149 -34.76 26.77 -33.88
C LEU A 149 -35.71 26.95 -35.07
N LEU A 150 -35.95 25.87 -35.79
CA LEU A 150 -37.00 25.78 -36.81
C LEU A 150 -38.39 25.93 -36.18
N CYS A 151 -39.34 26.58 -36.87
CA CYS A 151 -40.69 26.85 -36.35
C CYS A 151 -41.42 25.59 -35.85
N HIS A 152 -41.30 24.48 -36.58
CA HIS A 152 -41.96 23.20 -36.23
C HIS A 152 -41.39 22.55 -34.96
N SER A 153 -40.18 22.92 -34.54
CA SER A 153 -39.57 22.41 -33.30
C SER A 153 -40.33 22.88 -32.06
N CYS A 154 -40.98 24.04 -32.15
CA CYS A 154 -41.82 24.59 -31.10
C CYS A 154 -43.31 24.39 -31.42
N HIS A 155 -43.74 24.70 -32.64
CA HIS A 155 -45.16 24.69 -33.05
C HIS A 155 -45.60 23.33 -33.61
N ARG A 156 -45.63 22.31 -32.76
CA ARG A 156 -46.12 20.96 -33.08
C ARG A 156 -47.62 20.80 -32.80
N GLU A 157 -48.33 19.99 -33.59
CA GLU A 157 -49.71 19.59 -33.26
C GLU A 157 -49.75 18.73 -31.99
N GLU A 158 -50.82 18.84 -31.18
CA GLU A 158 -50.92 18.15 -29.88
C GLU A 158 -50.84 16.61 -29.96
N ALA A 159 -50.95 16.01 -31.15
CA ALA A 159 -50.98 14.57 -31.36
C ALA A 159 -49.62 13.85 -31.21
N ASP A 160 -48.48 14.54 -31.39
CA ASP A 160 -47.15 13.91 -31.44
C ASP A 160 -46.29 14.18 -30.20
N LYS A 161 -46.78 13.78 -29.03
CA LYS A 161 -45.97 13.78 -27.79
C LYS A 161 -44.95 12.63 -27.72
N LYS A 162 -44.84 11.74 -28.71
CA LYS A 162 -44.03 10.51 -28.58
C LYS A 162 -43.09 10.11 -29.71
N ASN A 163 -43.03 10.79 -30.85
CA ASN A 163 -42.10 10.39 -31.92
C ASN A 163 -41.25 11.57 -32.41
N VAL A 164 -39.95 11.50 -32.15
CA VAL A 164 -38.94 12.22 -32.92
C VAL A 164 -38.71 11.42 -34.19
N LEU A 165 -39.20 11.89 -35.34
CA LEU A 165 -38.85 11.31 -36.64
C LEU A 165 -37.75 12.14 -37.31
N PRO A 166 -36.85 11.51 -38.10
CA PRO A 166 -35.64 12.12 -38.58
C PRO A 166 -35.90 13.09 -39.75
N VAL A 167 -34.95 14.02 -39.88
CA VAL A 167 -34.84 15.04 -40.92
C VAL A 167 -35.02 14.44 -42.32
N GLY A 168 -36.09 14.85 -43.01
CA GLY A 168 -36.38 14.46 -44.38
C GLY A 168 -37.69 15.09 -44.84
N ILE A 169 -37.58 16.00 -45.81
CA ILE A 169 -38.64 16.80 -46.44
C ILE A 169 -39.91 15.98 -46.69
N ILE A 170 -40.99 16.20 -45.93
CA ILE A 170 -42.37 15.88 -46.34
C ILE A 170 -43.36 16.87 -45.69
N ALA A 171 -44.10 17.58 -46.55
CA ALA A 171 -45.34 18.36 -46.37
C ALA A 171 -45.74 18.86 -44.97
N LEU A 172 -45.82 20.20 -44.83
CA LEU A 172 -46.52 20.88 -43.73
C LEU A 172 -47.93 20.30 -43.57
N PRO A 173 -48.27 19.66 -42.43
CA PRO A 173 -49.66 19.61 -42.00
C PRO A 173 -50.09 21.05 -41.76
N GLN A 174 -51.25 21.43 -42.25
CA GLN A 174 -51.82 22.76 -42.03
C GLN A 174 -52.05 22.96 -40.52
N ALA A 175 -51.04 23.47 -39.81
CA ALA A 175 -51.15 23.83 -38.42
C ALA A 175 -52.31 24.83 -38.29
N LYS A 176 -53.42 24.39 -37.71
CA LYS A 176 -54.65 25.19 -37.60
C LYS A 176 -54.47 26.42 -36.68
N ALA A 177 -53.41 26.51 -35.88
CA ALA A 177 -53.02 27.71 -35.13
C ALA A 177 -51.60 27.61 -34.52
N PHE A 178 -50.84 28.72 -34.52
CA PHE A 178 -49.53 28.85 -33.86
C PHE A 178 -49.67 29.33 -32.40
N ARG A 179 -50.46 28.62 -31.57
CA ARG A 179 -50.78 29.03 -30.17
C ARG A 179 -50.26 28.05 -29.13
N PHE A 180 -49.61 28.55 -28.08
CA PHE A 180 -49.15 27.75 -26.93
C PHE A 180 -50.07 27.88 -25.72
N LYS A 181 -50.19 26.80 -24.93
CA LYS A 181 -50.94 26.77 -23.66
C LYS A 181 -50.19 27.42 -22.49
N SER A 182 -48.85 27.44 -22.52
CA SER A 182 -47.97 28.04 -21.51
C SER A 182 -46.59 28.34 -22.10
N PHE A 183 -45.89 29.32 -21.54
CA PHE A 183 -44.50 29.69 -21.87
C PHE A 183 -43.49 29.30 -20.78
N GLU A 184 -43.92 28.54 -19.77
CA GLU A 184 -43.04 28.03 -18.72
C GLU A 184 -42.07 26.98 -19.28
N CYS A 185 -40.82 26.92 -18.81
CA CYS A 185 -39.82 25.97 -19.33
C CYS A 185 -40.35 24.52 -19.35
N ALA A 186 -41.10 24.14 -18.32
CA ALA A 186 -41.67 22.79 -18.15
C ALA A 186 -42.79 22.43 -19.15
N SER A 187 -43.37 23.39 -19.89
CA SER A 187 -44.35 23.08 -20.93
C SER A 187 -43.69 22.54 -22.21
N CYS A 188 -42.40 22.79 -22.39
CA CYS A 188 -41.63 22.40 -23.58
C CYS A 188 -40.48 21.44 -23.25
N HIS A 189 -39.84 21.59 -22.08
CA HIS A 189 -38.70 20.78 -21.66
C HIS A 189 -39.11 19.75 -20.61
N GLU A 190 -38.63 18.52 -20.79
CA GLU A 190 -38.76 17.47 -19.79
C GLU A 190 -37.84 17.75 -18.60
N ASN A 191 -38.37 17.60 -17.38
CA ASN A 191 -37.60 17.79 -16.17
C ASN A 191 -36.81 16.52 -15.83
N ILE A 192 -35.53 16.51 -16.19
CA ILE A 192 -34.59 15.43 -15.88
C ILE A 192 -34.20 15.33 -14.39
N HIS A 193 -34.51 16.36 -13.59
CA HIS A 193 -34.21 16.43 -12.15
C HIS A 193 -35.27 15.77 -11.26
N LYS A 194 -36.35 15.21 -11.83
CA LYS A 194 -37.30 14.40 -11.05
C LYS A 194 -36.73 12.99 -10.85
N GLU A 195 -36.33 12.67 -9.62
CA GLU A 195 -35.96 11.30 -9.27
C GLU A 195 -37.14 10.33 -9.45
N ASN A 196 -36.81 9.18 -10.02
CA ASN A 196 -37.48 7.90 -9.78
C ASN A 196 -37.51 7.68 -8.27
N THR A 197 -38.63 7.95 -7.61
CA THR A 197 -38.85 7.51 -6.23
C THR A 197 -38.79 5.99 -6.20
N LEU A 198 -37.61 5.43 -5.91
CA LEU A 198 -37.49 4.05 -5.49
C LEU A 198 -38.33 3.90 -4.22
N GLN A 199 -39.46 3.22 -4.34
CA GLN A 199 -40.18 2.72 -3.18
C GLN A 199 -39.24 1.80 -2.38
N PRO A 200 -39.29 1.82 -1.04
CA PRO A 200 -38.47 0.93 -0.24
C PRO A 200 -38.91 -0.51 -0.49
N THR A 201 -38.10 -1.25 -1.24
CA THR A 201 -38.24 -2.71 -1.35
C THR A 201 -37.89 -3.32 -0.01
N THR A 202 -38.85 -4.07 0.54
CA THR A 202 -38.70 -4.94 1.70
C THR A 202 -37.42 -5.79 1.59
N LEU A 203 -36.44 -5.54 2.47
CA LEU A 203 -35.32 -6.44 2.66
C LEU A 203 -35.80 -7.69 3.39
N LEU A 204 -35.64 -8.83 2.71
CA LEU A 204 -35.82 -10.16 3.26
C LEU A 204 -34.81 -10.40 4.38
N ASN A 205 -35.36 -10.80 5.52
CA ASN A 205 -34.66 -11.27 6.69
C ASN A 205 -34.03 -12.64 6.40
N THR A 206 -32.71 -12.74 6.32
CA THR A 206 -32.01 -14.01 6.55
C THR A 206 -30.82 -13.73 7.48
N GLY A 207 -30.88 -14.32 8.67
CA GLY A 207 -29.97 -14.06 9.75
C GLY A 207 -28.59 -14.65 9.54
N SER A 208 -27.58 -13.94 10.03
CA SER A 208 -26.45 -14.56 10.72
C SER A 208 -25.90 -13.56 11.74
N THR A 209 -25.69 -14.08 12.94
CA THR A 209 -25.34 -13.41 14.18
C THR A 209 -23.87 -13.02 14.22
N LEU A 210 -23.57 -11.72 14.34
CA LEU A 210 -22.37 -11.24 15.01
C LEU A 210 -22.70 -9.99 15.83
N THR A 211 -22.41 -10.08 17.12
CA THR A 211 -22.61 -9.09 18.17
C THR A 211 -21.57 -7.98 18.09
N THR A 212 -21.99 -6.71 18.06
CA THR A 212 -21.33 -5.59 18.75
C THR A 212 -22.26 -4.38 18.76
N ASP A 213 -22.48 -3.82 19.95
CA ASP A 213 -23.16 -2.56 20.21
C ASP A 213 -22.55 -1.40 19.41
N PHE A 214 -23.29 -0.92 18.40
CA PHE A 214 -23.16 0.47 17.92
C PHE A 214 -24.51 0.94 17.39
N SER A 215 -25.47 1.14 18.30
CA SER A 215 -26.70 1.88 18.00
C SER A 215 -26.37 3.37 17.87
N LEU A 216 -26.00 3.79 16.66
CA LEU A 216 -26.07 5.21 16.31
C LEU A 216 -27.55 5.59 16.19
N ASN A 217 -28.03 6.25 17.23
CA ASN A 217 -29.24 7.06 17.24
C ASN A 217 -29.21 8.07 16.08
N LEU A 218 -29.69 7.68 14.91
CA LEU A 218 -30.10 8.61 13.86
C LEU A 218 -31.63 8.74 13.90
N GLY A 219 -32.13 9.18 15.03
CA GLY A 219 -33.55 9.14 15.35
C GLY A 219 -33.98 10.22 16.33
N ALA A 220 -33.40 11.43 16.27
CA ALA A 220 -34.03 12.58 16.91
C ALA A 220 -33.46 13.90 16.38
N SER A 221 -34.39 14.79 16.04
CA SER A 221 -34.24 16.24 16.06
C SER A 221 -33.57 16.90 14.86
N LEU A 222 -34.31 16.98 13.75
CA LEU A 222 -34.39 18.22 12.98
C LEU A 222 -35.84 18.48 12.57
N LYS A 223 -36.69 18.86 13.53
CA LYS A 223 -37.74 19.84 13.25
C LYS A 223 -37.07 21.21 13.12
N SER A 224 -36.27 21.39 12.07
CA SER A 224 -35.82 22.70 11.67
C SER A 224 -36.96 23.35 10.90
N LYS A 225 -37.39 24.52 11.37
CA LYS A 225 -38.26 25.44 10.63
C LYS A 225 -37.65 25.68 9.24
N MET A 226 -38.11 24.96 8.23
CA MET A 226 -37.81 25.27 6.83
C MET A 226 -38.64 26.47 6.39
N THR A 227 -38.26 27.66 6.84
CA THR A 227 -38.69 28.93 6.21
C THR A 227 -37.62 29.31 5.19
N GLY A 228 -37.70 28.77 3.98
CA GLY A 228 -36.74 29.09 2.92
C GLY A 228 -36.78 28.27 1.62
N SER A 229 -37.58 27.20 1.51
CA SER A 229 -37.52 26.31 0.33
C SER A 229 -38.19 26.82 -0.96
N ASP A 230 -38.84 27.99 -0.91
CA ASP A 230 -39.55 28.52 -2.08
C ASP A 230 -38.67 29.34 -3.03
N LYS A 231 -37.40 29.62 -2.67
CA LYS A 231 -36.53 30.52 -3.44
C LYS A 231 -35.84 29.87 -4.66
N PHE A 232 -35.85 28.54 -4.77
CA PHE A 232 -35.10 27.79 -5.80
C PHE A 232 -35.97 26.87 -6.68
N LYS A 233 -37.28 27.14 -6.77
CA LYS A 233 -38.22 26.34 -7.58
C LYS A 233 -38.23 26.69 -9.08
N LYS A 234 -37.45 27.68 -9.49
CA LYS A 234 -37.41 28.20 -10.86
C LYS A 234 -36.16 27.68 -11.57
N CYS A 235 -36.33 27.13 -12.78
CA CYS A 235 -35.24 26.57 -13.59
C CYS A 235 -34.09 27.57 -13.78
N GLU A 236 -34.45 28.84 -13.89
CA GLU A 236 -33.58 30.00 -14.12
C GLU A 236 -32.69 30.36 -12.93
N SER A 237 -32.92 29.76 -11.76
CA SER A 237 -32.04 29.92 -10.60
C SER A 237 -30.73 29.13 -10.74
N CYS A 238 -30.71 28.15 -11.65
CA CYS A 238 -29.54 27.32 -11.92
C CYS A 238 -29.18 27.31 -13.42
N HIS A 239 -30.17 27.26 -14.31
CA HIS A 239 -29.99 27.11 -15.76
C HIS A 239 -30.19 28.43 -16.50
N SER A 240 -29.55 28.55 -17.66
CA SER A 240 -29.65 29.72 -18.53
C SER A 240 -30.25 29.34 -19.90
N GLU A 241 -30.99 30.26 -20.51
CA GLU A 241 -31.51 30.13 -21.88
C GLU A 241 -30.39 30.01 -22.94
N LYS A 242 -29.14 30.32 -22.56
CA LYS A 242 -27.92 30.09 -23.36
C LYS A 242 -27.49 28.62 -23.41
N GLY A 243 -28.06 27.77 -22.58
CA GLY A 243 -27.79 26.33 -22.57
C GLY A 243 -28.01 25.70 -21.21
N TRP A 244 -28.73 24.57 -21.17
CA TRP A 244 -29.03 23.82 -19.95
C TRP A 244 -27.78 23.28 -19.21
N ALA A 245 -26.67 23.11 -19.92
CA ALA A 245 -25.39 22.67 -19.35
C ALA A 245 -24.62 23.80 -18.63
N ILE A 246 -25.02 25.06 -18.81
CA ILE A 246 -24.39 26.21 -18.16
C ILE A 246 -25.13 26.45 -16.85
N ASN A 247 -24.55 25.98 -15.76
CA ASN A 247 -25.07 26.22 -14.41
C ASN A 247 -24.42 27.48 -13.83
N GLU A 248 -25.22 28.52 -13.57
CA GLU A 248 -24.73 29.80 -13.01
C GLU A 248 -24.74 29.83 -11.46
N PHE A 249 -24.94 28.68 -10.82
CA PHE A 249 -25.01 28.59 -9.37
C PHE A 249 -23.64 28.85 -8.72
N ASP A 250 -23.55 29.93 -7.94
CA ASP A 250 -22.32 30.40 -7.33
C ASP A 250 -22.20 29.94 -5.86
N HIS A 251 -21.40 28.90 -5.62
CA HIS A 251 -21.14 28.38 -4.28
C HIS A 251 -20.46 29.38 -3.34
N SER A 252 -19.81 30.45 -3.84
CA SER A 252 -19.20 31.47 -2.99
C SER A 252 -20.21 32.26 -2.16
N LYS A 253 -21.50 32.19 -2.53
CA LYS A 253 -22.62 32.84 -1.83
C LYS A 253 -23.32 31.92 -0.83
N THR A 254 -22.81 30.72 -0.62
CA THR A 254 -23.36 29.73 0.32
C THR A 254 -22.44 29.57 1.52
N ASP A 255 -22.93 28.93 2.58
CA ASP A 255 -22.13 28.59 3.77
C ASP A 255 -21.03 27.55 3.48
N PHE A 256 -21.07 26.93 2.29
CA PHE A 256 -20.10 25.94 1.83
C PHE A 256 -19.44 26.36 0.50
N PRO A 257 -18.51 27.33 0.53
CA PRO A 257 -17.79 27.77 -0.65
C PRO A 257 -16.81 26.68 -1.12
N LEU A 258 -16.89 26.30 -2.39
CA LEU A 258 -15.97 25.34 -2.98
C LEU A 258 -14.56 25.93 -3.06
N LYS A 259 -13.60 25.23 -2.48
CA LYS A 259 -12.18 25.63 -2.39
C LYS A 259 -11.28 24.53 -2.95
N GLY A 260 -10.09 24.94 -3.39
CA GLY A 260 -9.11 24.02 -3.99
C GLY A 260 -9.68 23.25 -5.18
N GLU A 261 -9.43 21.95 -5.21
CA GLU A 261 -9.85 21.04 -6.29
C GLU A 261 -11.37 20.87 -6.37
N HIS A 262 -12.10 21.17 -5.29
CA HIS A 262 -13.57 21.06 -5.28
C HIS A 262 -14.26 22.08 -6.20
N LYS A 263 -13.58 23.15 -6.63
CA LYS A 263 -14.13 24.16 -7.54
C LYS A 263 -14.47 23.63 -8.92
N GLY A 264 -13.81 22.56 -9.37
CA GLY A 264 -14.00 21.95 -10.69
C GLY A 264 -15.00 20.80 -10.72
N LEU A 265 -15.58 20.42 -9.58
CA LEU A 265 -16.48 19.27 -9.49
C LEU A 265 -17.88 19.60 -9.99
N GLY A 266 -18.50 18.64 -10.67
CA GLY A 266 -19.91 18.71 -11.04
C GLY A 266 -20.83 18.56 -9.82
N CYS A 267 -22.05 19.09 -9.89
CA CYS A 267 -23.00 19.12 -8.77
C CYS A 267 -23.28 17.72 -8.19
N GLN A 268 -23.36 16.71 -9.07
CA GLN A 268 -23.67 15.32 -8.73
C GLN A 268 -22.54 14.64 -7.92
N SER A 269 -21.32 15.17 -7.97
CA SER A 269 -20.20 14.65 -7.17
C SER A 269 -20.41 14.88 -5.67
N CYS A 270 -21.22 15.87 -5.29
CA CYS A 270 -21.54 16.19 -3.91
C CYS A 270 -23.02 15.91 -3.57
N HIS A 271 -23.94 16.20 -4.50
CA HIS A 271 -25.38 15.98 -4.34
C HIS A 271 -25.82 14.65 -4.97
N ILE A 272 -25.54 13.56 -4.26
CA ILE A 272 -25.93 12.19 -4.67
C ILE A 272 -27.47 12.10 -4.73
N GLY A 273 -28.01 11.53 -5.80
CA GLY A 273 -29.46 11.47 -6.03
C GLY A 273 -30.09 12.80 -6.50
N GLN A 274 -29.28 13.74 -7.01
CA GLN A 274 -29.81 15.02 -7.53
C GLN A 274 -30.62 15.83 -6.49
N GLN A 275 -30.40 15.57 -5.20
CA GLN A 275 -31.06 16.26 -4.10
C GLN A 275 -30.33 17.57 -3.78
N PHE A 276 -30.42 18.54 -4.70
CA PHE A 276 -29.72 19.82 -4.62
C PHE A 276 -30.27 20.77 -3.54
N ASN A 277 -31.41 20.43 -2.93
CA ASN A 277 -32.05 21.21 -1.87
C ASN A 277 -31.70 20.74 -0.45
N GLN A 278 -30.90 19.68 -0.31
CA GLN A 278 -30.47 19.16 0.99
C GLN A 278 -29.10 19.75 1.36
N PRO A 279 -28.96 20.35 2.56
CA PRO A 279 -27.68 20.81 3.04
C PRO A 279 -26.74 19.62 3.30
N LEU A 280 -25.53 19.70 2.78
CA LEU A 280 -24.44 18.77 3.09
C LEU A 280 -23.73 19.24 4.37
N SER A 281 -23.19 18.31 5.17
CA SER A 281 -22.51 18.67 6.42
C SER A 281 -21.24 19.49 6.20
N GLY A 282 -20.62 19.36 5.02
CA GLY A 282 -19.33 19.97 4.70
C GLY A 282 -18.13 19.34 5.44
N GLU A 283 -18.37 18.27 6.21
CA GLU A 283 -17.28 17.52 6.84
C GLU A 283 -16.56 16.66 5.79
N CYS A 284 -15.23 16.63 5.79
CA CYS A 284 -14.46 15.91 4.76
C CYS A 284 -14.89 14.42 4.68
N GLN A 285 -15.07 13.77 5.84
CA GLN A 285 -15.52 12.39 5.93
C GLN A 285 -16.91 12.12 5.32
N SER A 286 -17.83 13.09 5.28
CA SER A 286 -19.17 12.82 4.71
C SER A 286 -19.11 12.50 3.22
N CYS A 287 -18.02 12.88 2.54
CA CYS A 287 -17.80 12.60 1.13
C CYS A 287 -16.61 11.63 0.90
N HIS A 288 -15.60 11.64 1.78
CA HIS A 288 -14.36 10.88 1.58
C HIS A 288 -14.25 9.58 2.37
N LEU A 289 -15.23 9.22 3.22
CA LEU A 289 -15.15 8.02 4.07
C LEU A 289 -14.90 6.72 3.30
N ALA A 290 -15.56 6.53 2.15
CA ALA A 290 -15.43 5.30 1.36
C ALA A 290 -14.03 5.11 0.74
N LYS A 291 -13.21 6.17 0.68
CA LYS A 291 -11.85 6.16 0.14
C LYS A 291 -10.80 6.48 1.19
N GLU A 292 -11.16 6.53 2.47
CA GLU A 292 -10.25 6.88 3.54
C GLU A 292 -9.29 5.72 3.84
N PRO A 293 -7.97 5.88 3.64
CA PRO A 293 -6.99 4.81 3.90
C PRO A 293 -6.67 4.65 5.39
N HIS A 294 -7.08 5.61 6.22
CA HIS A 294 -6.70 5.69 7.64
C HIS A 294 -7.64 4.93 8.59
N LEU A 295 -8.63 4.19 8.07
CA LEU A 295 -9.53 3.34 8.86
C LEU A 295 -10.20 4.06 10.05
N GLY A 296 -10.40 5.39 9.98
CA GLY A 296 -10.99 6.20 11.05
C GLY A 296 -10.08 6.49 12.25
N ILE A 297 -8.80 6.10 12.21
CA ILE A 297 -7.88 6.16 13.35
C ILE A 297 -7.60 7.61 13.78
N PHE A 298 -7.59 8.56 12.85
CA PHE A 298 -7.32 9.99 13.13
C PHE A 298 -8.58 10.83 13.36
N GLY A 299 -9.77 10.21 13.37
CA GLY A 299 -11.03 10.92 13.56
C GLY A 299 -11.33 11.96 12.47
N LYS A 300 -11.94 13.09 12.84
CA LYS A 300 -12.44 14.11 11.89
C LYS A 300 -11.42 15.16 11.47
N SER A 301 -10.22 15.17 12.06
CA SER A 301 -9.25 16.25 11.90
C SER A 301 -8.38 16.07 10.65
N CYS A 302 -9.01 15.89 9.49
CA CYS A 302 -8.29 15.65 8.24
C CYS A 302 -7.32 16.79 7.88
N ASN A 303 -7.67 18.02 8.28
CA ASN A 303 -6.91 19.23 7.98
C ASN A 303 -5.61 19.39 8.78
N ASP A 304 -5.37 18.55 9.79
CA ASP A 304 -4.08 18.52 10.51
C ASP A 304 -2.96 17.96 9.63
N CYS A 305 -3.33 17.15 8.64
CA CYS A 305 -2.41 16.47 7.73
C CYS A 305 -2.67 16.82 6.27
N HIS A 306 -3.91 16.97 5.83
CA HIS A 306 -4.29 17.17 4.44
C HIS A 306 -4.85 18.56 4.18
N SER A 307 -5.02 18.93 2.92
CA SER A 307 -5.65 20.20 2.56
C SER A 307 -6.61 20.05 1.38
N GLU A 308 -7.53 20.99 1.22
CA GLU A 308 -8.45 21.05 0.07
C GLU A 308 -7.75 21.17 -1.29
N LYS A 309 -6.42 21.39 -1.31
CA LYS A 309 -5.59 21.43 -2.52
C LYS A 309 -4.95 20.08 -2.85
N THR A 310 -4.62 19.26 -1.86
CA THR A 310 -3.97 17.95 -2.06
C THR A 310 -4.05 17.09 -0.80
N TRP A 311 -4.24 15.78 -1.01
CA TRP A 311 -4.14 14.75 0.01
C TRP A 311 -2.69 14.29 0.27
N GLU A 312 -1.75 14.58 -0.65
CA GLU A 312 -0.38 14.04 -0.60
C GLU A 312 0.58 14.84 0.30
N ASN A 313 0.18 16.02 0.77
CA ASN A 313 1.05 16.91 1.53
C ASN A 313 0.83 16.76 3.05
N ASN A 314 1.48 15.78 3.67
CA ASN A 314 1.46 15.60 5.13
C ASN A 314 2.27 16.70 5.83
N GLN A 315 1.65 17.85 6.07
CA GLN A 315 2.30 18.96 6.80
C GLN A 315 2.64 18.62 8.27
N TYR A 316 2.21 17.45 8.74
CA TYR A 316 2.41 16.98 10.09
C TYR A 316 3.89 16.69 10.39
N GLN A 317 4.48 17.48 11.29
CA GLN A 317 5.87 17.33 11.69
C GLN A 317 5.97 16.49 12.97
N HIS A 318 6.12 15.16 12.81
CA HIS A 318 6.10 14.21 13.92
C HIS A 318 7.03 14.61 15.10
N LEU A 319 8.26 15.03 14.81
CA LEU A 319 9.21 15.47 15.85
C LEU A 319 8.74 16.73 16.59
N LYS A 320 8.17 17.69 15.88
CA LYS A 320 7.72 18.96 16.48
C LYS A 320 6.49 18.74 17.36
N GLU A 321 5.55 17.93 16.90
CA GLU A 321 4.26 17.74 17.56
C GLU A 321 4.33 16.73 18.72
N THR A 322 5.19 15.71 18.63
CA THR A 322 5.25 14.61 19.62
C THR A 322 6.58 14.52 20.37
N GLY A 323 7.64 15.19 19.90
CA GLY A 323 9.00 14.99 20.39
C GLY A 323 9.67 13.69 19.89
N PHE A 324 8.97 12.85 19.12
CA PHE A 324 9.51 11.60 18.60
C PHE A 324 10.02 11.78 17.16
N ALA A 325 11.31 11.56 16.97
CA ALA A 325 11.96 11.68 15.66
C ALA A 325 11.85 10.35 14.88
N LEU A 326 11.26 10.42 13.68
CA LEU A 326 11.28 9.32 12.72
C LEU A 326 12.63 9.33 12.00
N ASN A 327 13.57 8.52 12.47
CA ASN A 327 14.94 8.48 11.98
C ASN A 327 15.21 7.26 11.09
N GLY A 328 16.27 7.38 10.27
CA GLY A 328 16.77 6.26 9.47
C GLY A 328 15.70 5.70 8.54
N LYS A 329 15.52 4.37 8.55
CA LYS A 329 14.51 3.70 7.72
C LYS A 329 13.07 4.03 8.12
N HIS A 330 12.82 4.38 9.39
CA HIS A 330 11.48 4.74 9.88
C HIS A 330 10.97 6.08 9.35
N SER A 331 11.85 6.94 8.82
CA SER A 331 11.46 8.23 8.21
C SER A 331 10.62 8.11 6.93
N LYS A 332 10.56 6.91 6.34
CA LYS A 332 9.84 6.61 5.10
C LYS A 332 8.62 5.71 5.30
N LEU A 333 8.30 5.37 6.54
CA LEU A 333 7.14 4.54 6.83
C LEU A 333 5.87 5.37 6.75
N GLU A 334 4.79 4.72 6.35
CA GLU A 334 3.46 5.29 6.42
C GLU A 334 3.00 5.29 7.88
N CYS A 335 2.13 6.24 8.25
CA CYS A 335 1.65 6.37 9.63
C CYS A 335 1.02 5.06 10.15
N ILE A 336 0.31 4.35 9.28
CA ILE A 336 -0.38 3.09 9.63
C ILE A 336 0.60 1.95 9.95
N ASP A 337 1.81 1.98 9.40
CA ASP A 337 2.83 0.93 9.63
C ASP A 337 3.30 0.93 11.09
N CYS A 338 3.23 2.08 11.77
CA CYS A 338 3.58 2.22 13.18
C CYS A 338 2.34 2.27 14.09
N HIS A 339 1.30 2.99 13.67
CA HIS A 339 0.14 3.23 14.53
C HIS A 339 -0.87 2.07 14.49
N GLY A 340 -1.05 1.35 13.38
CA GLY A 340 -2.05 0.28 13.27
C GLY A 340 -3.40 0.72 13.89
N GLU A 341 -3.94 -0.04 14.84
CA GLU A 341 -5.17 0.32 15.58
C GLU A 341 -4.98 1.35 16.71
N LYS A 342 -3.74 1.72 17.06
CA LYS A 342 -3.41 2.55 18.23
C LYS A 342 -2.47 3.72 17.89
N LEU A 343 -2.97 4.95 18.07
CA LEU A 343 -2.20 6.18 17.85
C LEU A 343 -0.93 6.35 18.71
N ASN A 344 -0.82 5.69 19.86
CA ASN A 344 0.35 5.81 20.73
C ASN A 344 0.97 4.43 21.01
N PRO A 345 1.72 3.87 20.04
CA PRO A 345 2.47 2.63 20.24
C PRO A 345 3.63 2.86 21.23
N LYS A 346 4.15 1.76 21.78
CA LYS A 346 5.36 1.79 22.60
C LYS A 346 6.57 2.12 21.71
N THR A 347 7.49 2.95 22.21
CA THR A 347 8.63 3.46 21.43
C THR A 347 9.89 2.60 21.53
N GLN A 348 9.89 1.56 22.37
CA GLN A 348 11.01 0.62 22.45
C GLN A 348 11.06 -0.25 21.19
N CYS A 349 12.24 -0.44 20.60
CA CYS A 349 12.44 -1.22 19.38
C CYS A 349 11.77 -2.60 19.44
N ILE A 350 11.95 -3.31 20.56
CA ILE A 350 11.40 -4.66 20.78
C ILE A 350 9.86 -4.70 20.75
N SER A 351 9.17 -3.57 21.00
CA SER A 351 7.71 -3.55 20.98
C SER A 351 7.13 -3.74 19.57
N CYS A 352 7.91 -3.45 18.54
CA CYS A 352 7.55 -3.65 17.13
C CYS A 352 8.36 -4.80 16.51
N HIS A 353 9.63 -4.95 16.90
CA HIS A 353 10.57 -5.91 16.32
C HIS A 353 10.76 -7.18 17.15
N LEU A 354 9.76 -7.59 17.95
CA LEU A 354 9.85 -8.80 18.78
C LEU A 354 10.05 -10.06 17.92
N THR A 355 9.31 -10.17 16.82
CA THR A 355 9.40 -11.30 15.89
C THR A 355 10.66 -11.26 15.02
N ASP A 356 11.28 -10.09 14.90
CA ASP A 356 12.49 -9.89 14.11
C ASP A 356 13.77 -10.12 14.94
N ASP A 357 13.64 -10.28 16.26
CA ASP A 357 14.78 -10.50 17.14
C ASP A 357 15.37 -11.92 16.97
N ILE A 358 16.38 -12.00 16.12
CA ILE A 358 17.17 -13.22 15.90
C ILE A 358 17.90 -13.70 17.16
N HIS A 359 18.09 -12.84 18.17
CA HIS A 359 18.76 -13.19 19.42
C HIS A 359 17.84 -13.87 20.43
N GLN A 360 16.51 -13.86 20.19
CA GLN A 360 15.51 -14.47 21.05
C GLN A 360 15.61 -13.99 22.50
N GLY A 361 15.81 -12.68 22.70
CA GLY A 361 15.91 -12.04 24.02
C GLY A 361 17.24 -12.26 24.77
N SER A 362 18.19 -13.02 24.23
CA SER A 362 19.48 -13.32 24.89
C SER A 362 20.30 -12.06 25.20
N ASN A 363 20.18 -11.02 24.36
CA ASN A 363 20.92 -9.76 24.45
C ASN A 363 20.15 -8.61 25.13
N GLY A 364 18.96 -8.88 25.67
CA GLY A 364 18.10 -7.87 26.30
C GLY A 364 17.38 -6.95 25.31
N GLU A 365 16.64 -5.97 25.84
CA GLU A 365 15.70 -5.15 25.05
C GLU A 365 16.30 -3.85 24.49
N LYS A 366 17.52 -3.49 24.88
CA LYS A 366 18.18 -2.24 24.48
C LYS A 366 18.90 -2.40 23.13
N CYS A 367 18.18 -2.76 22.08
CA CYS A 367 18.74 -3.06 20.76
C CYS A 367 19.66 -1.94 20.25
N GLN A 368 19.36 -0.68 20.57
CA GLN A 368 20.14 0.50 20.17
C GLN A 368 21.55 0.59 20.76
N SER A 369 21.90 -0.24 21.75
CA SER A 369 23.29 -0.33 22.22
C SER A 369 24.21 -0.99 21.20
N CYS A 370 23.65 -1.76 20.27
CA CYS A 370 24.39 -2.48 19.25
C CYS A 370 23.93 -2.09 17.85
N HIS A 371 22.63 -1.97 17.61
CA HIS A 371 22.07 -1.72 16.29
C HIS A 371 21.70 -0.25 16.09
N SER A 372 21.72 0.19 14.83
CA SER A 372 21.25 1.52 14.45
C SER A 372 20.08 1.42 13.49
N GLU A 373 19.08 2.27 13.68
CA GLU A 373 17.93 2.49 12.76
C GLU A 373 18.34 2.92 11.33
N LYS A 374 19.60 3.33 11.13
CA LYS A 374 20.16 3.63 9.80
C LYS A 374 20.75 2.40 9.11
N ASN A 375 21.33 1.47 9.88
CA ASN A 375 21.97 0.27 9.35
C ASN A 375 21.94 -0.86 10.40
N TRP A 376 20.88 -1.69 10.34
CA TRP A 376 20.61 -2.70 11.37
C TRP A 376 21.58 -3.89 11.31
N SER A 377 22.02 -4.29 10.11
CA SER A 377 22.88 -5.47 9.92
C SER A 377 24.30 -5.26 10.45
N LYS A 378 24.72 -4.01 10.65
CA LYS A 378 26.02 -3.69 11.25
C LYS A 378 25.83 -3.36 12.73
N ALA A 379 26.29 -4.25 13.60
CA ALA A 379 26.37 -3.97 15.02
C ALA A 379 27.57 -3.03 15.31
N ASN A 380 27.32 -1.95 16.04
CA ASN A 380 28.29 -1.00 16.56
C ASN A 380 28.52 -1.29 18.06
N PHE A 381 28.95 -2.51 18.37
CA PHE A 381 29.27 -2.93 19.74
C PHE A 381 30.72 -3.39 19.81
N ASP A 382 31.45 -2.88 20.80
CA ASP A 382 32.84 -3.21 21.05
C ASP A 382 32.95 -3.99 22.37
N HIS A 383 33.77 -5.03 22.38
CA HIS A 383 34.07 -5.83 23.56
C HIS A 383 35.27 -5.28 24.34
N SER A 384 35.43 -3.95 24.40
CA SER A 384 36.53 -3.37 25.18
C SER A 384 36.42 -3.74 26.67
N PHE A 385 37.58 -3.84 27.35
CA PHE A 385 37.62 -4.17 28.77
C PHE A 385 36.80 -3.18 29.63
N ALA A 386 36.75 -1.91 29.24
CA ALA A 386 35.97 -0.90 29.94
C ALA A 386 34.46 -1.12 29.84
N GLU A 387 33.97 -1.62 28.70
CA GLU A 387 32.55 -1.85 28.45
C GLU A 387 32.08 -3.24 28.93
N THR A 388 32.91 -4.27 28.76
CA THR A 388 32.49 -5.66 28.98
C THR A 388 33.34 -6.39 30.01
N GLY A 389 34.58 -5.98 30.26
CA GLY A 389 35.59 -6.71 31.05
C GLY A 389 36.09 -7.99 30.39
N PHE A 390 35.80 -8.21 29.09
CA PHE A 390 36.23 -9.38 28.31
C PHE A 390 36.59 -8.94 26.91
N VAL A 391 37.88 -8.83 26.64
CA VAL A 391 38.42 -8.38 25.35
C VAL A 391 38.41 -9.55 24.38
N ILE A 392 37.83 -9.33 23.20
CA ILE A 392 37.93 -10.26 22.08
C ILE A 392 39.18 -9.85 21.28
N ASP A 393 40.22 -10.67 21.34
CA ASP A 393 41.49 -10.43 20.64
C ASP A 393 42.00 -11.67 19.89
N GLY A 394 43.03 -11.47 19.06
CA GLY A 394 43.71 -12.53 18.33
C GLY A 394 42.77 -13.29 17.37
N GLY A 395 42.75 -14.62 17.48
CA GLY A 395 41.90 -15.48 16.66
C GLY A 395 40.40 -15.29 16.91
N HIS A 396 40.01 -14.70 18.04
CA HIS A 396 38.60 -14.52 18.41
C HIS A 396 37.96 -13.30 17.74
N GLU A 397 38.72 -12.36 17.17
CA GLU A 397 38.19 -11.15 16.52
C GLU A 397 37.21 -11.43 15.37
N LYS A 398 37.33 -12.62 14.76
CA LYS A 398 36.49 -13.05 13.62
C LYS A 398 35.41 -14.06 14.01
N VAL A 399 35.33 -14.43 15.29
CA VAL A 399 34.33 -15.38 15.78
C VAL A 399 32.96 -14.71 15.78
N LYS A 400 31.94 -15.46 15.33
CA LYS A 400 30.57 -14.95 15.30
C LYS A 400 30.01 -14.82 16.71
N CYS A 401 29.20 -13.80 16.96
CA CYS A 401 28.62 -13.52 18.27
C CYS A 401 27.88 -14.74 18.86
N GLU A 402 27.17 -15.51 18.04
CA GLU A 402 26.34 -16.64 18.47
C GLU A 402 27.17 -17.83 18.98
N SER A 403 28.46 -17.89 18.61
CA SER A 403 29.40 -18.87 19.16
C SER A 403 29.67 -18.65 20.65
N CYS A 404 29.46 -17.43 21.14
CA CYS A 404 29.59 -17.07 22.55
C CYS A 404 28.24 -16.74 23.22
N HIS A 405 27.31 -16.12 22.48
CA HIS A 405 25.98 -15.70 22.93
C HIS A 405 24.92 -16.64 22.36
N LEU A 406 24.63 -17.73 23.08
CA LEU A 406 23.66 -18.74 22.65
C LEU A 406 22.22 -18.17 22.63
N PRO A 407 21.47 -18.34 21.52
CA PRO A 407 20.08 -17.91 21.43
C PRO A 407 19.17 -18.56 22.48
N GLY A 408 18.24 -17.79 23.05
CA GLY A 408 17.19 -18.29 23.96
C GLY A 408 17.61 -18.47 25.43
N LEU A 409 18.85 -18.11 25.80
CA LEU A 409 19.29 -18.05 27.20
C LEU A 409 19.64 -16.62 27.57
N SER A 410 18.74 -15.91 28.26
CA SER A 410 19.05 -14.56 28.74
C SER A 410 20.07 -14.61 29.88
N ARG A 411 20.93 -13.57 30.00
CA ARG A 411 21.85 -13.41 31.16
C ARG A 411 21.12 -13.51 32.50
N LYS A 412 19.83 -13.15 32.52
CA LYS A 412 18.97 -13.17 33.72
C LYS A 412 18.51 -14.60 34.04
N GLU A 413 18.12 -15.39 33.05
CA GLU A 413 17.80 -16.82 33.24
C GLU A 413 19.03 -17.60 33.68
N LEU A 414 20.20 -17.31 33.10
CA LEU A 414 21.49 -17.83 33.50
C LEU A 414 21.85 -17.45 34.96
N SER A 415 21.58 -16.21 35.40
CA SER A 415 21.81 -15.82 36.80
C SER A 415 20.83 -16.46 37.79
N THR A 416 19.62 -16.78 37.35
CA THR A 416 18.59 -17.40 38.19
C THR A 416 18.85 -18.91 38.35
N LEU A 417 19.33 -19.58 37.29
CA LEU A 417 19.79 -20.97 37.34
C LEU A 417 21.01 -21.14 38.27
N ASN A 418 21.91 -20.15 38.25
CA ASN A 418 23.09 -20.09 39.09
C ASN A 418 22.76 -20.00 40.60
N LYS A 419 21.60 -19.42 40.97
CA LYS A 419 21.11 -19.41 42.36
C LYS A 419 20.67 -20.82 42.79
N SER A 420 19.91 -21.51 41.94
CA SER A 420 19.41 -22.87 42.20
C SER A 420 20.54 -23.93 42.28
N LEU A 421 21.61 -23.76 41.49
CA LEU A 421 22.77 -24.67 41.49
C LEU A 421 23.69 -24.48 42.71
N ASN A 422 23.83 -23.24 43.21
CA ASN A 422 24.59 -22.96 44.44
C ASN A 422 23.88 -23.53 45.69
N ASP A 423 22.54 -23.57 45.69
CA ASP A 423 21.75 -24.14 46.78
C ASP A 423 21.87 -25.68 46.85
N MET A 424 22.32 -26.35 45.76
CA MET A 424 22.53 -27.82 45.70
C MET A 424 23.96 -28.28 46.03
N ASN A 425 24.86 -27.37 46.46
CA ASN A 425 26.25 -27.67 46.84
C ASN A 425 27.04 -28.48 45.79
N MET A 426 26.70 -28.33 44.50
CA MET A 426 27.50 -28.85 43.38
C MET A 426 28.58 -27.82 43.07
N GLY A 427 29.66 -27.84 43.85
CA GLY A 427 30.72 -26.82 43.92
C GLY A 427 31.57 -26.58 42.66
N PHE A 428 31.08 -26.88 41.45
CA PHE A 428 31.81 -26.65 40.20
C PHE A 428 31.41 -25.36 39.47
N VAL A 429 30.27 -24.74 39.78
CA VAL A 429 29.81 -23.54 39.05
C VAL A 429 29.45 -22.40 40.01
N LYS A 430 30.47 -21.81 40.64
CA LYS A 430 30.33 -20.49 41.27
C LYS A 430 30.41 -19.42 40.19
N ASN A 431 29.26 -19.03 39.64
CA ASN A 431 29.06 -17.97 38.64
C ASN A 431 29.00 -18.39 37.16
N ILE A 432 27.82 -18.86 36.74
CA ILE A 432 27.40 -18.87 35.31
C ILE A 432 27.50 -17.48 34.65
N SER A 433 27.40 -16.38 35.42
CA SER A 433 27.61 -15.02 34.90
C SER A 433 29.09 -14.69 34.60
N LEU A 434 30.00 -15.65 34.76
CA LEU A 434 31.46 -15.50 34.59
C LEU A 434 32.07 -16.56 33.65
N ILE A 435 31.38 -16.97 32.59
CA ILE A 435 31.98 -17.74 31.48
C ILE A 435 33.04 -16.86 30.82
N ARG A 436 34.30 -16.98 31.24
CA ARG A 436 35.43 -16.17 30.76
C ARG A 436 36.79 -16.87 30.85
N GLN A 437 36.85 -18.14 31.27
CA GLN A 437 38.07 -18.92 31.22
C GLN A 437 38.12 -19.72 29.91
N CYS A 438 39.32 -19.93 29.37
CA CYS A 438 39.50 -20.68 28.12
C CYS A 438 38.81 -22.04 28.15
N VAL A 439 38.91 -22.76 29.28
CA VAL A 439 38.31 -24.09 29.49
C VAL A 439 36.77 -24.09 29.45
N ASP A 440 36.12 -22.95 29.72
CA ASP A 440 34.65 -22.90 29.70
C ASP A 440 34.09 -23.13 28.28
N CYS A 441 34.89 -22.83 27.25
CA CYS A 441 34.55 -23.05 25.85
C CYS A 441 35.36 -24.17 25.20
N HIS A 442 36.65 -24.26 25.51
CA HIS A 442 37.59 -25.17 24.84
C HIS A 442 37.84 -26.49 25.59
N ARG A 443 36.95 -26.89 26.50
CA ARG A 443 37.11 -28.15 27.26
C ARG A 443 37.25 -29.38 26.35
N VAL A 444 36.48 -29.42 25.27
CA VAL A 444 36.51 -30.54 24.31
C VAL A 444 37.72 -30.47 23.37
N ASP A 445 38.35 -29.30 23.28
CA ASP A 445 39.51 -29.05 22.44
C ASP A 445 40.83 -29.20 23.21
N ASP A 446 40.77 -29.39 24.54
CA ASP A 446 41.96 -29.51 25.38
C ASP A 446 42.66 -30.88 25.18
N PRO A 447 43.83 -30.92 24.51
CA PRO A 447 44.55 -32.17 24.30
C PRO A 447 45.22 -32.68 25.58
N HIS A 448 45.31 -31.85 26.63
CA HIS A 448 45.98 -32.17 27.90
C HIS A 448 45.03 -32.81 28.92
N PHE A 449 43.73 -32.97 28.60
CA PHE A 449 42.74 -33.61 29.46
C PHE A 449 42.72 -33.05 30.90
N GLU A 450 42.76 -31.72 31.03
CA GLU A 450 42.76 -30.97 32.29
C GLU A 450 43.99 -31.19 33.20
N LYS A 451 45.02 -31.89 32.73
CA LYS A 451 46.22 -32.23 33.54
C LYS A 451 47.11 -31.03 33.86
N LEU A 452 47.13 -30.02 32.99
CA LEU A 452 47.93 -28.79 33.16
C LEU A 452 47.16 -27.64 33.84
N GLY A 453 45.96 -27.91 34.35
CA GLY A 453 45.12 -26.88 34.98
C GLY A 453 44.39 -26.00 33.97
N LYS A 454 43.90 -24.84 34.43
CA LYS A 454 43.00 -23.96 33.66
C LYS A 454 43.67 -22.70 33.10
N ASP A 455 44.92 -22.45 33.48
CA ASP A 455 45.66 -21.25 33.10
C ASP A 455 46.38 -21.44 31.76
N CYS A 456 45.59 -21.68 30.71
CA CYS A 456 46.10 -21.98 29.37
C CYS A 456 47.00 -20.85 28.83
N ALA A 457 46.80 -19.62 29.31
CA ALA A 457 47.56 -18.44 28.93
C ALA A 457 49.03 -18.46 29.39
N GLN A 458 49.42 -19.38 30.28
CA GLN A 458 50.83 -19.58 30.63
C GLN A 458 51.64 -20.10 29.45
N CYS A 459 51.01 -20.89 28.57
CA CYS A 459 51.68 -21.52 27.45
C CYS A 459 51.12 -21.01 26.11
N HIS A 460 49.80 -20.87 25.97
CA HIS A 460 49.15 -20.52 24.72
C HIS A 460 48.80 -19.03 24.63
N THR A 461 48.79 -18.49 23.40
CA THR A 461 48.34 -17.12 23.12
C THR A 461 47.01 -17.14 22.36
N THR A 462 46.20 -16.08 22.53
CA THR A 462 44.93 -15.94 21.80
C THR A 462 45.11 -15.70 20.30
N SER A 463 46.29 -15.27 19.85
CA SER A 463 46.57 -14.95 18.45
C SER A 463 46.94 -16.17 17.60
N ARG A 464 47.74 -17.10 18.13
CA ARG A 464 48.12 -18.36 17.48
C ARG A 464 48.29 -19.46 18.52
N TRP A 465 47.25 -20.26 18.69
CA TRP A 465 47.16 -21.26 19.76
C TRP A 465 48.18 -22.41 19.62
N ASP A 466 48.50 -22.80 18.39
CA ASP A 466 49.32 -23.95 18.02
C ASP A 466 50.80 -23.61 17.71
N GLN A 467 51.10 -22.35 17.38
CA GLN A 467 52.40 -21.95 16.84
C GLN A 467 53.28 -21.15 17.80
N SER A 468 52.77 -20.82 19.00
CA SER A 468 53.49 -19.99 19.97
C SER A 468 53.20 -20.49 21.37
N VAL A 469 53.67 -21.70 21.66
CA VAL A 469 53.65 -22.26 23.00
C VAL A 469 54.90 -21.76 23.74
N GLY A 470 54.71 -20.83 24.66
CA GLY A 470 55.79 -20.21 25.43
C GLY A 470 55.96 -20.89 26.78
N PHE A 471 56.75 -21.96 26.86
CA PHE A 471 57.13 -22.58 28.13
C PHE A 471 58.64 -22.52 28.32
N ASN A 472 59.11 -22.07 29.49
CA ASN A 472 60.53 -21.97 29.79
C ASN A 472 60.95 -23.04 30.83
N HIS A 473 61.79 -23.99 30.39
CA HIS A 473 62.35 -25.03 31.24
C HIS A 473 63.38 -24.54 32.27
N ASP A 474 63.94 -23.34 32.12
CA ASP A 474 64.92 -22.76 33.05
C ASP A 474 64.38 -22.63 34.49
N PHE A 475 63.06 -22.59 34.66
CA PHE A 475 62.38 -22.48 35.95
C PHE A 475 61.81 -23.82 36.46
N THR A 476 62.23 -24.92 35.85
CA THR A 476 61.81 -26.28 36.24
C THR A 476 62.97 -27.06 36.86
N ASP A 477 62.66 -28.19 37.48
CA ASP A 477 63.69 -29.12 38.00
C ASP A 477 64.53 -29.79 36.88
N PHE A 478 64.16 -29.58 35.61
CA PHE A 478 64.89 -30.08 34.45
C PHE A 478 65.12 -28.98 33.39
N PRO A 479 66.11 -28.08 33.61
CA PRO A 479 66.50 -27.08 32.63
C PRO A 479 67.08 -27.73 31.37
N LEU A 480 66.57 -27.36 30.20
CA LEU A 480 67.12 -27.83 28.93
C LEU A 480 68.49 -27.17 28.71
N THR A 481 69.54 -27.98 28.71
CA THR A 481 70.91 -27.51 28.50
C THR A 481 71.50 -28.06 27.21
N ALA A 482 72.41 -27.27 26.62
CA ALA A 482 73.15 -27.62 25.43
C ALA A 482 72.24 -28.10 24.27
N SER A 483 72.51 -29.27 23.68
CA SER A 483 71.78 -29.78 22.52
C SER A 483 70.30 -30.06 22.77
N HIS A 484 69.85 -30.14 24.03
CA HIS A 484 68.44 -30.34 24.36
C HIS A 484 67.61 -29.05 24.22
N GLN A 485 68.23 -27.87 24.09
CA GLN A 485 67.53 -26.57 23.95
C GLN A 485 66.80 -26.39 22.62
N ILE A 486 67.14 -27.19 21.61
CA ILE A 486 66.56 -27.09 20.26
C ILE A 486 65.46 -28.12 20.00
N LEU A 487 65.12 -28.95 20.99
CA LEU A 487 64.09 -29.98 20.86
C LEU A 487 62.69 -29.39 21.03
N VAL A 488 61.71 -30.02 20.36
CA VAL A 488 60.29 -29.73 20.57
C VAL A 488 59.74 -30.57 21.72
N CYS A 489 58.66 -30.11 22.37
CA CYS A 489 58.07 -30.75 23.55
C CYS A 489 57.87 -32.27 23.37
N ASP A 490 57.30 -32.71 22.25
CA ASP A 490 56.99 -34.12 21.97
C ASP A 490 58.23 -35.02 21.82
N SER A 491 59.44 -34.43 21.72
CA SER A 491 60.70 -35.19 21.70
C SER A 491 61.03 -35.77 23.07
N CYS A 492 60.48 -35.19 24.14
CA CYS A 492 60.67 -35.64 25.52
C CYS A 492 59.34 -36.03 26.16
N HIS A 493 58.30 -35.21 26.01
CA HIS A 493 56.97 -35.47 26.51
C HIS A 493 56.18 -36.33 25.52
N LEU A 494 56.28 -37.65 25.68
CA LEU A 494 55.60 -38.64 24.81
C LEU A 494 54.07 -38.65 24.98
N SER A 495 53.56 -37.84 25.90
CA SER A 495 52.18 -37.82 26.36
C SER A 495 51.79 -36.39 26.72
N ALA A 496 50.53 -36.04 26.46
CA ALA A 496 49.97 -34.72 26.77
C ALA A 496 49.71 -34.50 28.28
N ASP A 497 50.04 -35.47 29.13
CA ASP A 497 50.00 -35.29 30.59
C ASP A 497 51.24 -34.57 31.15
N PHE A 498 52.31 -34.43 30.36
CA PHE A 498 53.59 -33.79 30.71
C PHE A 498 54.17 -34.22 32.07
N SER A 499 53.72 -35.37 32.59
CA SER A 499 54.12 -35.88 33.91
C SER A 499 55.35 -36.77 33.76
N GLU A 500 56.52 -36.14 33.63
CA GLU A 500 57.75 -36.89 33.45
C GLU A 500 58.20 -37.56 34.77
N GLN A 501 58.57 -38.84 34.71
CA GLN A 501 58.86 -39.65 35.89
C GLN A 501 60.35 -39.69 36.24
N SER A 502 61.25 -39.33 35.32
CA SER A 502 62.69 -39.23 35.61
C SER A 502 63.48 -38.39 34.59
N ALA A 503 64.32 -37.51 35.11
CA ALA A 503 65.27 -36.67 34.36
C ALA A 503 66.65 -37.35 34.11
N SER A 504 66.80 -38.63 34.40
CA SER A 504 68.10 -39.32 34.24
C SER A 504 68.44 -39.57 32.77
N CYS A 505 69.72 -39.45 32.38
CA CYS A 505 70.18 -39.71 31.00
C CYS A 505 69.69 -41.07 30.45
N VAL A 506 69.77 -42.11 31.28
CA VAL A 506 69.35 -43.48 30.93
C VAL A 506 67.84 -43.65 30.76
N ALA A 507 67.01 -42.70 31.21
CA ALA A 507 65.56 -42.80 31.00
C ALA A 507 65.20 -42.64 29.51
N CYS A 508 65.98 -41.85 28.77
CA CYS A 508 65.78 -41.61 27.34
C CYS A 508 66.84 -42.32 26.48
N HIS A 509 68.10 -42.27 26.90
CA HIS A 509 69.23 -42.77 26.10
C HIS A 509 69.64 -44.21 26.43
N GLN A 510 68.72 -45.02 26.98
CA GLN A 510 69.03 -46.43 27.30
C GLN A 510 69.47 -47.22 26.06
N SER A 511 68.85 -46.97 24.91
CA SER A 511 69.20 -47.62 23.64
C SER A 511 70.52 -47.15 23.05
N ASP A 512 70.98 -45.97 23.45
CA ASP A 512 72.15 -45.31 22.86
C ASP A 512 73.44 -45.66 23.61
N ASP A 513 73.32 -46.33 24.77
CA ASP A 513 74.45 -46.75 25.58
C ASP A 513 75.23 -47.90 24.92
N THR A 514 76.30 -47.52 24.21
CA THR A 514 77.26 -48.45 23.62
C THR A 514 78.04 -49.28 24.65
N HIS A 515 78.04 -48.89 25.93
CA HIS A 515 78.75 -49.59 27.00
C HIS A 515 77.92 -50.73 27.62
N GLN A 516 76.67 -50.93 27.18
CA GLN A 516 75.79 -52.00 27.65
C GLN A 516 75.65 -52.00 29.19
N ARG A 517 75.59 -50.81 29.79
CA ARG A 517 75.45 -50.56 31.24
C ARG A 517 76.63 -51.04 32.10
N SER A 518 77.76 -51.38 31.50
CA SER A 518 78.97 -51.81 32.23
C SER A 518 79.57 -50.70 33.11
N LEU A 519 79.35 -49.43 32.76
CA LEU A 519 79.93 -48.26 33.43
C LEU A 519 78.96 -47.51 34.35
N GLY A 520 77.78 -48.08 34.63
CA GLY A 520 76.75 -47.44 35.46
C GLY A 520 75.86 -46.46 34.67
N SER A 521 75.04 -45.67 35.38
CA SER A 521 74.00 -44.81 34.79
C SER A 521 74.28 -43.31 34.83
N LYS A 522 75.41 -42.90 35.42
CA LYS A 522 75.83 -41.49 35.53
C LYS A 522 76.73 -41.10 34.36
N CYS A 523 76.13 -41.06 33.18
CA CYS A 523 76.85 -40.81 31.92
C CYS A 523 77.60 -39.47 31.94
N GLU A 524 77.06 -38.47 32.64
CA GLU A 524 77.61 -37.13 32.82
C GLU A 524 78.96 -37.10 33.56
N THR A 525 79.38 -38.21 34.16
CA THR A 525 80.72 -38.37 34.74
C THR A 525 81.79 -38.36 33.65
N CYS A 526 81.47 -38.87 32.46
CA CYS A 526 82.41 -39.06 31.37
C CYS A 526 82.03 -38.27 30.11
N HIS A 527 80.72 -38.13 29.83
CA HIS A 527 80.20 -37.54 28.62
C HIS A 527 79.63 -36.14 28.87
N ASP A 528 79.89 -35.24 27.92
CA ASP A 528 79.33 -33.89 27.90
C ASP A 528 78.04 -33.82 27.05
N SER A 529 76.99 -33.17 27.57
CA SER A 529 75.68 -33.08 26.89
C SER A 529 75.67 -32.12 25.70
N SER A 530 76.68 -31.25 25.55
CA SER A 530 76.86 -30.41 24.37
C SER A 530 77.54 -31.16 23.23
N VAL A 531 78.51 -32.02 23.55
CA VAL A 531 79.21 -32.84 22.57
C VAL A 531 79.50 -34.21 23.17
N TRP A 532 78.67 -35.21 22.85
CA TRP A 532 78.76 -36.54 23.47
C TRP A 532 80.10 -37.26 23.26
N SER A 533 80.75 -37.00 22.11
CA SER A 533 82.08 -37.52 21.80
C SER A 533 83.21 -36.85 22.58
N HIS A 534 82.94 -35.73 23.24
CA HIS A 534 83.88 -35.08 24.12
C HIS A 534 83.87 -35.80 25.47
N TRP A 535 84.87 -36.64 25.68
CA TRP A 535 85.09 -37.41 26.88
C TRP A 535 85.94 -36.61 27.89
N GLN A 536 85.53 -36.52 29.16
CA GLN A 536 86.18 -35.71 30.20
C GLN A 536 86.76 -36.50 31.39
N PHE A 537 86.67 -37.84 31.36
CA PHE A 537 87.14 -38.68 32.46
C PHE A 537 88.60 -39.09 32.30
N ASP A 538 89.39 -38.92 33.37
CA ASP A 538 90.82 -39.23 33.42
C ASP A 538 91.15 -40.13 34.62
N HIS A 539 91.58 -41.36 34.35
CA HIS A 539 91.95 -42.33 35.37
C HIS A 539 93.11 -41.86 36.26
N LEU A 540 94.03 -41.03 35.74
CA LEU A 540 95.20 -40.56 36.48
C LEU A 540 94.82 -39.61 37.62
N THR A 541 93.80 -38.79 37.41
CA THR A 541 93.44 -37.70 38.33
C THR A 541 92.14 -37.96 39.09
N GLN A 542 91.29 -38.86 38.59
CA GLN A 542 89.94 -39.07 39.12
C GLN A 542 89.74 -40.46 39.76
N THR A 543 90.75 -41.34 39.75
CA THR A 543 90.66 -42.67 40.37
C THR A 543 91.88 -43.04 41.19
N ASP A 544 91.72 -43.94 42.16
CA ASP A 544 92.82 -44.53 42.94
C ASP A 544 93.58 -45.64 42.18
N PHE A 545 93.38 -45.75 40.86
CA PHE A 545 94.05 -46.72 40.00
C PHE A 545 94.50 -46.04 38.69
N PRO A 546 95.63 -45.30 38.74
CA PRO A 546 96.14 -44.59 37.57
C PRO A 546 96.63 -45.59 36.51
N LEU A 547 96.14 -45.46 35.28
CA LEU A 547 96.61 -46.27 34.16
C LEU A 547 97.96 -45.74 33.66
N ASN A 548 99.04 -46.35 34.14
CA ASN A 548 100.41 -45.98 33.79
C ASN A 548 101.07 -46.99 32.82
N GLY A 549 102.27 -46.66 32.37
CA GLY A 549 103.05 -47.48 31.42
C GLY A 549 102.25 -47.90 30.19
N SER A 550 102.27 -49.21 29.91
CA SER A 550 101.57 -49.80 28.76
C SER A 550 100.04 -49.81 28.89
N HIS A 551 99.49 -49.47 30.07
CA HIS A 551 98.05 -49.46 30.33
C HIS A 551 97.37 -48.12 29.97
N LYS A 552 98.13 -47.06 29.62
CA LYS A 552 97.63 -45.68 29.42
C LYS A 552 96.50 -45.52 28.41
N ASN A 553 96.44 -46.37 27.38
CA ASN A 553 95.48 -46.24 26.27
C ASN A 553 94.53 -47.45 26.15
N LEU A 554 94.34 -48.20 27.23
CA LEU A 554 93.44 -49.35 27.22
C LEU A 554 91.98 -48.91 27.06
N GLN A 555 91.21 -49.73 26.34
CA GLN A 555 89.78 -49.56 26.23
C GLN A 555 89.11 -49.96 27.54
N CYS A 556 88.17 -49.13 28.03
CA CYS A 556 87.52 -49.31 29.34
C CYS A 556 86.95 -50.73 29.54
N GLY A 557 86.34 -51.30 28.50
CA GLY A 557 85.74 -52.65 28.54
C GLY A 557 86.73 -53.81 28.69
N LEU A 558 88.03 -53.56 28.58
CA LEU A 558 89.06 -54.57 28.90
C LEU A 558 89.22 -54.75 30.41
N CYS A 559 88.92 -53.72 31.20
CA CYS A 559 89.00 -53.74 32.66
C CYS A 559 87.61 -53.78 33.30
N HIS A 560 86.67 -52.95 32.83
CA HIS A 560 85.29 -52.88 33.31
C HIS A 560 84.39 -53.90 32.59
N ILE A 561 84.58 -55.17 32.91
CA ILE A 561 83.81 -56.28 32.35
C ILE A 561 82.49 -56.49 33.11
N ALA A 562 81.41 -56.75 32.38
CA ALA A 562 80.15 -57.20 32.97
C ALA A 562 80.24 -58.71 33.23
N ILE A 563 80.43 -59.14 34.49
CA ILE A 563 80.44 -60.57 34.82
C ILE A 563 79.01 -61.02 35.14
N ASP A 564 78.44 -61.87 34.28
CA ASP A 564 77.23 -62.64 34.62
C ASP A 564 77.61 -63.88 35.42
N THR A 565 77.56 -63.78 36.75
CA THR A 565 77.76 -64.93 37.64
C THR A 565 76.44 -65.59 38.03
N LYS A 566 75.70 -66.20 37.10
CA LYS A 566 74.76 -67.33 37.35
C LYS A 566 73.72 -67.21 38.52
N LEU A 567 73.47 -66.02 39.06
CA LEU A 567 72.61 -65.78 40.23
C LEU A 567 71.94 -64.43 40.02
N ASN A 568 70.75 -64.45 39.43
CA ASN A 568 69.87 -63.33 39.09
C ASN A 568 69.79 -62.19 40.16
N LYS A 569 70.82 -61.35 40.25
CA LYS A 569 70.93 -60.13 41.07
C LYS A 569 71.83 -59.14 40.34
N LYS A 570 71.49 -57.86 40.49
CA LYS A 570 72.06 -56.68 39.81
C LYS A 570 73.55 -56.81 39.47
N VAL A 571 73.85 -56.53 38.20
CA VAL A 571 75.19 -56.27 37.67
C VAL A 571 75.75 -55.04 38.38
N GLU A 572 76.45 -55.24 39.49
CA GLU A 572 77.27 -54.19 40.10
C GLU A 572 78.63 -54.18 39.40
N GLN A 573 79.14 -52.98 39.14
CA GLN A 573 80.41 -52.70 38.50
C GLN A 573 81.53 -53.54 39.14
N HIS A 574 81.95 -54.62 38.48
CA HIS A 574 83.09 -55.39 38.95
C HIS A 574 84.36 -54.64 38.54
N HIS A 575 85.04 -54.07 39.52
CA HIS A 575 86.38 -53.54 39.33
C HIS A 575 87.34 -54.71 39.56
N PRO A 576 88.13 -55.13 38.55
CA PRO A 576 89.10 -56.19 38.74
C PRO A 576 90.09 -55.78 39.84
N ASP A 577 90.58 -56.75 40.59
CA ASP A 577 91.62 -56.53 41.59
C ASP A 577 92.84 -55.88 40.91
N LYS A 578 93.40 -54.85 41.56
CA LYS A 578 94.52 -54.02 41.08
C LYS A 578 95.82 -54.82 40.89
N ALA A 579 95.91 -56.03 41.43
CA ALA A 579 97.09 -56.88 41.28
C ALA A 579 97.31 -57.30 39.81
N CYS A 580 98.54 -57.23 39.31
CA CYS A 580 98.89 -57.58 37.93
C CYS A 580 98.42 -58.99 37.53
N PHE A 581 98.53 -59.94 38.45
CA PHE A 581 98.13 -61.34 38.23
C PHE A 581 96.63 -61.51 37.93
N SER A 582 95.77 -60.60 38.41
CA SER A 582 94.32 -60.66 38.18
C SER A 582 93.95 -60.55 36.70
N CYS A 583 94.78 -59.89 35.90
CA CYS A 583 94.61 -59.76 34.46
C CYS A 583 95.62 -60.61 33.68
N HIS A 584 96.87 -60.69 34.16
CA HIS A 584 97.97 -61.36 33.45
C HIS A 584 98.31 -62.76 33.96
N GLY A 585 97.48 -63.36 34.83
CA GLY A 585 97.74 -64.69 35.37
C GLY A 585 97.84 -65.79 34.30
N ASN A 586 97.16 -65.63 33.16
CA ASN A 586 97.28 -66.53 32.00
C ASN A 586 98.54 -66.27 31.16
N ASP A 587 99.16 -65.10 31.31
CA ASP A 587 100.38 -64.71 30.62
C ASP A 587 101.63 -65.11 31.40
N ASP A 588 101.48 -65.61 32.64
CA ASP A 588 102.60 -65.99 33.49
C ASP A 588 103.34 -67.23 32.98
N VAL A 589 104.48 -67.00 32.35
CA VAL A 589 105.39 -68.04 31.87
C VAL A 589 106.04 -68.85 33.00
N HIS A 590 106.01 -68.35 34.24
CA HIS A 590 106.58 -69.02 35.41
C HIS A 590 105.62 -70.03 36.07
N GLN A 591 104.38 -70.12 35.57
CA GLN A 591 103.37 -71.07 36.05
C GLN A 591 103.12 -70.95 37.57
N GLY A 592 103.15 -69.72 38.11
CA GLY A 592 102.94 -69.41 39.51
C GLY A 592 104.16 -69.61 40.42
N GLY A 593 105.34 -69.93 39.86
CA GLY A 593 106.54 -70.27 40.64
C GLY A 593 107.10 -69.16 41.54
N PHE A 594 106.78 -67.89 41.25
CA PHE A 594 107.28 -66.71 41.99
C PHE A 594 106.19 -65.92 42.72
N GLY A 595 104.96 -66.46 42.82
CA GLY A 595 103.82 -65.76 43.42
C GLY A 595 103.16 -64.74 42.47
N ILE A 596 102.28 -63.89 43.02
CA ILE A 596 101.42 -62.97 42.24
C ILE A 596 101.90 -61.51 42.22
N ASP A 597 103.00 -61.22 42.94
CA ASP A 597 103.55 -59.87 43.13
C ASP A 597 104.53 -59.53 42.00
N CYS A 598 104.04 -59.56 40.77
CA CYS A 598 104.86 -59.47 39.55
C CYS A 598 105.75 -58.22 39.50
N GLN A 599 105.32 -57.13 40.13
CA GLN A 599 106.03 -55.85 40.15
C GLN A 599 107.33 -55.85 40.96
N GLN A 600 107.61 -56.92 41.73
CA GLN A 600 108.93 -57.09 42.36
C GLN A 600 110.05 -57.28 41.34
N CYS A 601 109.73 -57.87 40.19
CA CYS A 601 110.71 -58.23 39.16
C CYS A 601 110.40 -57.63 37.80
N HIS A 602 109.15 -57.26 37.51
CA HIS A 602 108.71 -56.72 36.23
C HIS A 602 108.21 -55.28 36.36
N SER A 603 108.25 -54.51 35.27
CA SER A 603 107.72 -53.15 35.24
C SER A 603 106.34 -53.06 34.57
N GLU A 604 105.58 -52.01 34.89
CA GLU A 604 104.31 -51.68 34.23
C GLU A 604 104.44 -51.25 32.75
N ASN A 605 105.68 -51.07 32.26
CA ASN A 605 105.95 -50.75 30.86
C ASN A 605 106.09 -52.02 30.02
N SER A 606 106.76 -53.05 30.55
CA SER A 606 106.98 -54.33 29.86
C SER A 606 107.31 -55.44 30.86
N PHE A 607 106.76 -56.64 30.63
CA PHE A 607 107.17 -57.85 31.35
C PHE A 607 108.58 -58.33 30.96
N ASP A 608 109.11 -57.90 29.81
CA ASP A 608 110.50 -58.19 29.43
C ASP A 608 111.50 -57.28 30.16
N ASP A 609 111.03 -56.17 30.75
CA ASP A 609 111.86 -55.26 31.52
C ASP A 609 111.96 -55.74 32.97
N LEU A 610 113.16 -56.20 33.35
CA LEU A 610 113.44 -56.62 34.73
C LEU A 610 113.79 -55.41 35.60
N SER A 611 113.02 -55.19 36.67
CA SER A 611 113.31 -54.22 37.72
C SER A 611 114.26 -54.84 38.75
N PHE A 612 115.50 -54.34 38.81
CA PHE A 612 116.48 -54.68 39.85
C PHE A 612 116.91 -53.45 40.63
#